data_AF-A0A8T4E4U6-F1
#
_entry.id   AF-A0A8T4E4U6-F1
#
_cell.length_a   1.000
_cell.length_b   1.000
_cell.length_c   1.000
_cell.angle_alpha   90.00
_cell.angle_beta   90.00
_cell.angle_gamma   90.00
#
_symmetry.space_group_name_H-M   'P 1'
#
loop_
_entity.id
_entity.type
_entity.pdbx_description
1 polymer ?
#
loop_
_entity_poly.entity_id
_entity_poly.type
_entity_poly.pdbx_seq_one_letter_code
_entity_poly.pdbx_strand_id
1 'polypeptide(L)'
;MESERARKSLEKLESRMEDARSLGFEGKYPQVFSLASQYAKDSRHYFSKQDYFTSFGCSDYAYGLLDALLIIEGKKEEFPE
;
A
#
# COMPACT_ATOMS: atom_id res chain seq x y z
N MET A 1 18.26 -9.97 2.73
CA MET A 1 18.83 -8.62 2.96
C MET A 1 17.71 -7.63 2.75
N GLU A 2 17.58 -6.63 3.62
CA GLU A 2 16.36 -5.82 3.80
C GLU A 2 15.84 -5.10 2.55
N SER A 3 16.71 -4.79 1.59
CA SER A 3 16.35 -4.20 0.30
C SER A 3 15.36 -5.04 -0.50
N GLU A 4 15.56 -6.36 -0.53
CA GLU A 4 14.68 -7.29 -1.25
C GLU A 4 13.30 -7.38 -0.60
N ARG A 5 13.24 -7.28 0.74
CA ARG A 5 11.98 -7.25 1.48
C ARG A 5 11.23 -5.95 1.21
N ALA A 6 11.90 -4.81 1.29
CA ALA A 6 11.31 -3.51 1.01
C ALA A 6 10.80 -3.41 -0.43
N ARG A 7 11.56 -3.95 -1.40
CA ARG A 7 11.15 -4.02 -2.82
C ARG A 7 9.86 -4.82 -2.98
N LYS A 8 9.79 -6.02 -2.40
CA LYS A 8 8.57 -6.85 -2.46
C LYS A 8 7.36 -6.19 -1.79
N SER A 9 7.55 -5.52 -0.65
CA SER A 9 6.46 -4.77 0.00
C SER A 9 5.99 -3.59 -0.86
N LEU A 10 6.90 -2.89 -1.54
CA LEU A 10 6.54 -1.86 -2.51
C LEU A 10 5.72 -2.43 -3.67
N GLU A 11 6.16 -3.54 -4.27
CA GLU A 11 5.43 -4.20 -5.37
C GLU A 11 4.01 -4.62 -4.95
N LYS A 12 3.87 -5.21 -3.76
CA LYS A 12 2.56 -5.55 -3.17
C LYS A 12 1.69 -4.31 -2.97
N LEU A 13 2.28 -3.22 -2.48
CA LEU A 13 1.55 -1.96 -2.30
C LEU A 13 1.06 -1.38 -3.63
N GLU A 14 1.89 -1.37 -4.68
CA GLU A 14 1.46 -0.84 -5.99
C GLU A 14 0.28 -1.64 -6.55
N SER A 15 0.35 -2.98 -6.50
CA SER A 15 -0.78 -3.84 -6.90
C SER A 15 -2.04 -3.50 -6.09
N ARG A 16 -1.90 -3.33 -4.77
CA ARG A 16 -3.04 -3.01 -3.91
C ARG A 16 -3.61 -1.61 -4.17
N MET A 17 -2.79 -0.65 -4.55
CA MET A 17 -3.23 0.68 -4.96
C MET A 17 -4.07 0.60 -6.24
N GLU A 18 -3.70 -0.28 -7.18
CA GLU A 18 -4.48 -0.53 -8.40
C GLU A 18 -5.83 -1.20 -8.08
N ASP A 19 -5.84 -2.21 -7.22
CA ASP A 19 -7.07 -2.85 -6.74
C ASP A 19 -8.03 -1.81 -6.16
N ALA A 20 -7.54 -0.99 -5.22
CA ALA A 20 -8.32 0.04 -4.56
C ALA A 20 -8.88 1.10 -5.54
N ARG A 21 -8.12 1.46 -6.59
CA ARG A 21 -8.60 2.35 -7.67
C ARG A 21 -9.69 1.70 -8.49
N SER A 22 -9.52 0.42 -8.87
CA SER A 22 -10.52 -0.32 -9.65
C SER A 22 -11.86 -0.43 -8.91
N LEU A 23 -11.81 -0.45 -7.58
CA LEU A 23 -12.96 -0.49 -6.69
C LEU A 23 -13.54 0.89 -6.34
N GLY A 24 -12.94 1.97 -6.84
CA GLY A 24 -13.41 3.35 -6.60
C GLY A 24 -13.20 3.84 -5.17
N PHE A 25 -12.23 3.28 -4.42
CA PHE A 25 -11.97 3.67 -3.03
C PHE A 25 -11.49 5.10 -2.89
N GLU A 26 -10.93 5.70 -3.93
CA GLU A 26 -10.56 7.12 -3.95
C GLU A 26 -11.76 8.05 -3.70
N GLY A 27 -12.94 7.67 -4.18
CA GLY A 27 -14.18 8.43 -3.95
C GLY A 27 -14.93 7.99 -2.69
N LYS A 28 -14.93 6.67 -2.41
CA LYS A 28 -15.68 6.09 -1.28
C LYS A 28 -15.00 6.34 0.08
N TYR A 29 -13.66 6.27 0.11
CA TYR A 29 -12.83 6.40 1.31
C TYR A 29 -11.69 7.42 1.09
N PRO A 30 -12.00 8.68 0.75
CA PRO A 30 -11.00 9.64 0.24
C PRO A 30 -9.88 9.93 1.25
N GLN A 31 -10.18 9.94 2.55
CA GLN A 31 -9.19 10.19 3.60
C GLN A 31 -8.20 9.02 3.72
N VAL A 32 -8.70 7.78 3.74
CA VAL A 32 -7.88 6.58 3.83
C VAL A 32 -7.04 6.40 2.56
N PHE A 33 -7.64 6.60 1.39
CA PHE A 33 -6.93 6.49 0.11
C PHE A 33 -5.87 7.58 -0.05
N SER A 34 -6.15 8.81 0.39
CA SER A 34 -5.17 9.90 0.41
C SER A 34 -3.99 9.59 1.34
N LEU A 35 -4.26 9.04 2.52
CA LEU A 35 -3.22 8.65 3.48
C LEU A 35 -2.35 7.52 2.94
N ALA A 36 -2.96 6.45 2.39
CA ALA A 36 -2.24 5.36 1.74
C ALA A 36 -1.37 5.88 0.59
N SER A 37 -1.89 6.82 -0.21
CA SER A 37 -1.14 7.46 -1.30
C SER A 37 0.07 8.26 -0.81
N GLN A 38 -0.02 8.93 0.34
CA GLN A 38 1.09 9.65 0.96
C GLN A 38 2.18 8.67 1.41
N TYR A 39 1.81 7.63 2.14
CA TYR A 39 2.76 6.61 2.58
C TYR A 39 3.36 5.81 1.42
N ALA A 40 2.65 5.62 0.31
CA ALA A 40 3.22 5.05 -0.91
C ALA A 40 4.31 5.96 -1.51
N LYS A 41 4.12 7.28 -1.49
CA LYS A 41 5.16 8.25 -1.91
C LYS A 41 6.35 8.22 -0.96
N ASP A 42 6.10 8.20 0.34
CA ASP A 42 7.16 8.13 1.36
C ASP A 42 7.97 6.84 1.22
N SER A 43 7.31 5.70 1.02
CA SER A 43 8.00 4.43 0.82
C SER A 43 8.95 4.47 -0.39
N ARG A 44 8.48 4.98 -1.55
CA ARG A 44 9.35 5.16 -2.73
C ARG A 44 10.50 6.12 -2.46
N HIS A 45 10.25 7.18 -1.69
CA HIS A 45 11.28 8.13 -1.29
C HIS A 45 12.37 7.45 -0.45
N TYR A 46 12.00 6.79 0.64
CA TYR A 46 12.97 6.11 1.53
C TYR A 46 13.70 4.98 0.83
N PHE A 47 13.03 4.22 -0.05
CA PHE A 47 13.67 3.20 -0.87
C PHE A 47 14.78 3.79 -1.75
N SER A 48 14.51 4.91 -2.42
CA SER A 48 15.50 5.60 -3.25
C SER A 48 16.71 6.12 -2.46
N LYS A 49 16.53 6.35 -1.16
CA LYS A 49 17.58 6.76 -0.21
C LYS A 49 18.31 5.58 0.43
N GLN A 50 17.98 4.34 0.03
CA GLN A 50 18.49 3.10 0.62
C GLN A 50 18.11 2.91 2.09
N ASP A 51 17.12 3.68 2.58
CA ASP A 51 16.49 3.43 3.88
C ASP A 51 15.37 2.39 3.71
N TYR A 52 15.80 1.13 3.62
CA TYR A 52 14.89 0.01 3.35
C TYR A 52 13.97 -0.31 4.53
N PHE A 53 14.39 -0.02 5.77
CA PHE A 53 13.57 -0.26 6.95
C PHE A 53 12.38 0.71 6.99
N THR A 54 12.64 2.00 6.83
CA THR A 54 11.57 3.01 6.80
C THR A 54 10.68 2.82 5.57
N SER A 55 11.27 2.53 4.40
CA SER A 55 10.50 2.18 3.20
C SER A 55 9.56 1.00 3.43
N PHE A 56 10.07 -0.10 4.01
CA PHE A 56 9.27 -1.26 4.33
C PHE A 56 8.10 -0.91 5.27
N GLY A 57 8.36 -0.14 6.33
CA GLY A 57 7.31 0.30 7.26
C GLY A 57 6.25 1.18 6.60
N CYS A 58 6.66 2.12 5.76
CA CYS A 58 5.73 2.95 4.99
C CYS A 58 4.88 2.12 4.01
N SER A 59 5.49 1.15 3.33
CA SER A 59 4.78 0.26 2.40
C SER A 59 3.71 -0.57 3.10
N ASP A 60 4.09 -1.26 4.17
CA ASP A 60 3.19 -2.16 4.89
C ASP A 60 2.05 -1.39 5.57
N TYR A 61 2.31 -0.18 6.07
CA TYR A 61 1.25 0.68 6.62
C TYR A 61 0.24 1.08 5.56
N ALA A 62 0.69 1.57 4.39
CA ALA A 62 -0.21 1.91 3.29
C ALA A 62 -0.99 0.70 2.77
N TYR A 63 -0.32 -0.47 2.67
CA TYR A 63 -0.96 -1.71 2.25
C TYR A 63 -2.07 -2.11 3.22
N GLY A 64 -1.79 -2.09 4.53
CA GLY A 64 -2.77 -2.43 5.57
C GLY A 64 -3.98 -1.51 5.59
N LEU A 65 -3.80 -0.21 5.33
CA LEU A 65 -4.91 0.74 5.19
C LEU A 65 -5.88 0.32 4.08
N LEU A 66 -5.36 -0.07 2.92
CA LEU A 66 -6.19 -0.50 1.79
C LEU A 66 -6.75 -1.92 1.97
N ASP A 67 -5.98 -2.81 2.60
CA ASP A 67 -6.43 -4.16 2.92
C ASP A 67 -7.61 -4.15 3.89
N ALA A 68 -7.60 -3.25 4.87
CA ALA A 68 -8.72 -3.04 5.77
C ALA A 68 -9.99 -2.63 5.01
N LEU A 69 -9.88 -1.78 3.97
CA LEU A 69 -11.03 -1.41 3.13
C LEU A 69 -11.58 -2.62 2.36
N LEU A 70 -10.72 -3.51 1.85
CA LEU A 70 -11.17 -4.75 1.21
C LEU A 70 -11.95 -5.65 2.17
N ILE A 71 -11.50 -5.76 3.42
CA ILE A 71 -12.21 -6.52 4.47
C ILE A 71 -13.57 -5.88 4.75
N ILE A 72 -13.61 -4.55 4.93
CA ILE A 72 -14.86 -3.80 5.20
C ILE A 72 -15.86 -3.95 4.05
N GLU A 73 -15.39 -3.98 2.81
CA GLU A 73 -16.24 -4.17 1.62
C GLU A 73 -16.59 -5.64 1.35
N GLY A 74 -16.05 -6.58 2.12
CA GLY A 74 -16.26 -8.02 1.89
C GLY A 74 -15.58 -8.54 0.61
N LYS A 75 -14.55 -7.86 0.12
CA LYS A 75 -13.86 -8.15 -1.15
C LYS A 75 -12.49 -8.80 -0.99
N LYS A 76 -12.02 -9.06 0.24
CA LYS A 76 -10.68 -9.58 0.51
C LYS A 76 -10.36 -10.88 -0.27
N GLU A 77 -11.33 -11.78 -0.41
CA GLU A 77 -11.15 -13.05 -1.13
C GLU A 77 -10.97 -12.87 -2.66
N GLU A 78 -11.41 -11.74 -3.22
CA GLU A 78 -11.24 -11.42 -4.65
C GLU A 78 -9.82 -10.92 -4.97
N PHE A 79 -9.06 -10.49 -3.95
CA PHE A 79 -7.73 -9.87 -4.07
C PHE A 79 -6.71 -10.50 -3.12
N PRO A 80 -6.30 -11.76 -3.37
CA PRO A 80 -5.31 -12.46 -2.56
C PRO A 80 -3.91 -11.81 -2.62
N GLU A 81 -3.06 -12.13 -1.64
CA GLU A 81 -1.71 -11.56 -1.46
C GLU A 81 -0.63 -11.98 -2.47
#